data_AF-A0AAE3EUT5-F1
#
_entry.id   AF-A0AAE3EUT5-F1
#
_cell.length_a   1.000
_cell.length_b   1.000
_cell.length_c   1.000
_cell.angle_alpha   90.00
_cell.angle_beta   90.00
_cell.angle_gamma   90.00
#
_symmetry.space_group_name_H-M   'P 1'
#
loop_
_entity.id
_entity.type
_entity.pdbx_description
1 polymer ?
#
loop_
_entity_poly.entity_id
_entity_poly.type
_entity_poly.pdbx_seq_one_letter_code
_entity_poly.pdbx_strand_id
1 'polypeptide(L)'
;MDKFYKYLLFAFVYLGTCHVNMAQSKVAGLDKELLMGRSYNEIELLEDEAYSGDRLDLLRKYSDIHVMKAKREDNEVQIGRGYYYRTIIEDTPLALAYSDSIILATMKSSDPDYPTLGFIQKGEILFNVGNFQLALDNYLEAYNLSLEKQNLGDQRLTTEAIAAIRNINGQPHIAADLYRRSLELLKLERDYGTVHYKEYIMLLYNLSLAHLRLFQLDSATYYSGIGMNKSLLSKDTLEYMDFVFVDGEINYFKGNYQKARDSILKYVDRVVGTERAIKLYYLGKIELQAGNNEEAVKYYLKIDSIVAMTDDPFDELKDVYQQLVMESNLKGNGEMQIYYIGKLMHYDSVLSSKQKGIAQRATIAYDIPFLKLQKQIAESRLEHKNRWNKVLGIIAMLAVLLGIIFYLRARIINRRIRNLLDGPKITSASDTIINAHSTSVPRNIRQDILQKLKEFENSERFLGKEIDLPSLAQELGTNTMYLSTLINHYKKMSFPNYLKDLRITAAINGLSENSDLLKYNYQGLADIFGFKTVESFSKTFYQKTGVYPSKFLKELGARKKSDHL
;
A
#
# COMPACT_ATOMS: atom_id res chain seq x y z
N MET A 1 17.23 30.62 -20.24
CA MET A 1 16.32 29.87 -21.12
C MET A 1 16.83 28.45 -21.19
N ASP A 2 15.92 27.47 -21.22
CA ASP A 2 16.20 26.10 -21.68
C ASP A 2 16.63 25.03 -20.64
N LYS A 3 15.93 24.94 -19.49
CA LYS A 3 16.03 23.73 -18.66
C LYS A 3 14.73 22.96 -18.57
N PHE A 4 13.65 23.58 -18.12
CA PHE A 4 12.41 22.83 -17.94
C PHE A 4 11.86 22.26 -19.28
N TYR A 5 12.17 22.94 -20.40
CA TYR A 5 11.58 22.76 -21.75
C TYR A 5 11.71 21.38 -22.41
N LYS A 6 12.52 20.47 -21.85
CA LYS A 6 12.74 19.12 -22.41
C LYS A 6 12.06 18.01 -21.63
N TYR A 7 11.42 18.30 -20.49
CA TYR A 7 11.10 17.28 -19.48
C TYR A 7 9.68 16.70 -19.51
N LEU A 8 8.86 17.01 -20.52
CA LEU A 8 7.49 16.47 -20.62
C LEU A 8 7.28 15.40 -21.70
N LEU A 9 8.36 14.86 -22.26
CA LEU A 9 8.31 13.70 -23.13
C LEU A 9 8.56 12.41 -22.33
N PHE A 10 7.65 11.44 -22.52
CA PHE A 10 7.68 10.02 -22.11
C PHE A 10 6.85 9.60 -20.89
N ALA A 11 5.53 9.63 -21.05
CA ALA A 11 4.62 8.67 -20.41
C ALA A 11 3.89 7.76 -21.43
N PHE A 12 4.43 7.47 -22.62
CA PHE A 12 3.95 6.37 -23.48
C PHE A 12 5.00 5.97 -24.53
N VAL A 13 5.96 5.11 -24.17
CA VAL A 13 6.59 4.22 -25.17
C VAL A 13 6.80 2.85 -24.54
N TYR A 14 5.92 1.92 -24.90
CA TYR A 14 6.14 0.50 -24.70
C TYR A 14 7.10 -0.01 -25.79
N LEU A 15 8.06 -0.83 -25.37
CA LEU A 15 9.08 -1.48 -26.18
C LEU A 15 8.54 -2.15 -27.46
N GLY A 16 9.17 -1.83 -28.59
CA GLY A 16 9.03 -2.55 -29.85
C GLY A 16 10.28 -2.36 -30.71
N THR A 17 11.35 -3.10 -30.40
CA THR A 17 12.52 -3.21 -31.28
C THR A 17 12.11 -3.83 -32.61
N CYS A 18 12.12 -3.05 -33.69
CA CYS A 18 12.26 -3.57 -35.05
C CYS A 18 13.11 -2.58 -35.84
N HIS A 19 14.30 -3.05 -36.21
CA HIS A 19 15.17 -2.38 -37.17
C HIS A 19 14.41 -2.14 -38.47
N VAL A 20 14.30 -0.87 -38.89
CA VAL A 20 13.99 -0.52 -40.27
C VAL A 20 15.13 0.34 -40.80
N ASN A 21 15.68 -0.11 -41.91
CA ASN A 21 16.81 0.45 -42.62
C ASN A 21 16.66 1.96 -42.87
N MET A 22 17.74 2.70 -42.58
CA MET A 22 17.96 4.05 -43.08
C MET A 22 17.94 4.03 -44.61
N ALA A 23 16.84 4.49 -45.20
CA ALA A 23 16.85 5.04 -46.55
C ALA A 23 16.76 6.56 -46.42
N GLN A 24 17.87 7.23 -46.69
CA GLN A 24 17.90 8.66 -47.00
C GLN A 24 16.90 8.91 -48.14
N SER A 25 15.74 9.47 -47.83
CA SER A 25 14.85 10.03 -48.84
C SER A 25 14.66 11.52 -48.56
N LYS A 26 14.86 12.30 -49.63
CA LYS A 26 14.65 13.73 -49.72
C LYS A 26 13.28 14.10 -49.14
N VAL A 27 13.25 14.70 -47.95
CA VAL A 27 12.04 15.33 -47.40
C VAL A 27 11.90 16.72 -48.02
N ALA A 28 11.49 16.75 -49.29
CA ALA A 28 10.74 17.87 -49.82
C ALA A 28 9.31 17.73 -49.29
N GLY A 29 8.78 18.79 -48.68
CA GLY A 29 7.58 18.76 -47.84
C GLY A 29 6.43 17.93 -48.40
N LEU A 30 6.01 16.92 -47.63
CA LEU A 30 4.80 16.15 -47.89
C LEU A 30 3.60 17.11 -48.05
N ASP A 31 2.74 16.80 -49.01
CA ASP A 31 1.52 17.53 -49.30
C ASP A 31 0.58 17.54 -48.08
N LYS A 32 -0.09 18.66 -47.82
CA LYS A 32 -1.00 18.84 -46.68
C LYS A 32 -2.10 17.78 -46.68
N GLU A 33 -2.67 17.47 -47.85
CA GLU A 33 -3.72 16.46 -47.96
C GLU A 33 -3.22 15.06 -47.65
N LEU A 34 -1.99 14.74 -48.05
CA LEU A 34 -1.36 13.45 -47.76
C LEU A 34 -1.09 13.27 -46.26
N LEU A 35 -0.63 14.33 -45.59
CA LEU A 35 -0.39 14.30 -44.13
C LEU A 35 -1.71 14.23 -43.34
N MET A 36 -2.77 14.90 -43.78
CA MET A 36 -4.10 14.80 -43.16
C MET A 36 -4.68 13.37 -43.20
N GLY A 37 -4.25 12.56 -44.18
CA GLY A 37 -4.62 11.15 -44.31
C GLY A 37 -3.87 10.18 -43.39
N ARG A 38 -2.80 10.62 -42.71
CA ARG A 38 -2.03 9.80 -41.76
C ARG A 38 -2.74 9.65 -40.42
N SER A 39 -2.33 8.64 -39.65
CA SER A 39 -2.73 8.49 -38.24
C SER A 39 -2.06 9.56 -37.36
N TYR A 40 -2.64 9.84 -36.19
CA TYR A 40 -2.05 10.78 -35.23
C TYR A 40 -0.65 10.36 -34.80
N ASN A 41 -0.43 9.07 -34.50
CA ASN A 41 0.89 8.55 -34.12
C ASN A 41 1.96 8.79 -35.20
N GLU A 42 1.61 8.69 -36.49
CA GLU A 42 2.55 9.00 -37.57
C GLU A 42 2.88 10.50 -37.65
N ILE A 43 1.90 11.37 -37.34
CA ILE A 43 2.13 12.81 -37.29
C ILE A 43 2.99 13.16 -36.07
N GLU A 44 2.71 12.58 -34.90
CA GLU A 44 3.51 12.74 -33.68
C GLU A 44 4.96 12.30 -33.91
N LEU A 45 5.21 11.17 -34.56
CA LEU A 45 6.57 10.73 -34.92
C LEU A 45 7.30 11.75 -35.82
N LEU A 46 6.59 12.37 -36.77
CA LEU A 46 7.17 13.41 -37.62
C LEU A 46 7.48 14.69 -36.84
N GLU A 47 6.65 15.03 -35.86
CA GLU A 47 6.88 16.13 -34.92
C GLU A 47 8.13 15.84 -34.06
N ASP A 48 8.23 14.65 -33.46
CA ASP A 48 9.37 14.20 -32.67
C ASP A 48 10.68 14.23 -33.47
N GLU A 49 10.66 13.76 -34.72
CA GLU A 49 11.81 13.80 -35.62
C GLU A 49 12.19 15.23 -36.03
N ALA A 50 11.20 16.11 -36.24
CA ALA A 50 11.44 17.51 -36.56
C ALA A 50 12.05 18.25 -35.36
N TYR A 51 11.53 18.00 -34.16
CA TYR A 51 12.06 18.54 -32.91
C TYR A 51 13.49 18.05 -32.64
N SER A 52 13.72 16.73 -32.70
CA SER A 52 15.04 16.12 -32.45
C SER A 52 16.08 16.56 -33.47
N GLY A 53 15.66 16.87 -34.70
CA GLY A 53 16.52 17.40 -35.76
C GLY A 53 16.67 18.92 -35.78
N ASP A 54 16.12 19.64 -34.79
CA ASP A 54 16.12 21.11 -34.71
C ASP A 54 15.52 21.79 -35.97
N ARG A 55 14.51 21.16 -36.58
CA ARG A 55 13.81 21.66 -37.78
C ARG A 55 12.52 22.37 -37.37
N LEU A 56 12.66 23.49 -36.66
CA LEU A 56 11.54 24.18 -36.02
C LEU A 56 10.42 24.59 -37.00
N ASP A 57 10.74 25.08 -38.19
CA ASP A 57 9.72 25.46 -39.18
C ASP A 57 8.91 24.25 -39.68
N LEU A 58 9.57 23.10 -39.80
CA LEU A 58 8.91 21.86 -40.18
C LEU A 58 8.01 21.35 -39.04
N LEU A 59 8.49 21.45 -37.80
CA LEU A 59 7.72 21.11 -36.60
C LEU A 59 6.46 21.97 -36.48
N ARG A 60 6.57 23.28 -36.71
CA ARG A 60 5.41 24.19 -36.76
C ARG A 60 4.38 23.74 -37.79
N LYS A 61 4.84 23.37 -39.00
CA LYS A 61 3.96 22.88 -40.07
C LYS A 61 3.27 21.58 -39.69
N TYR A 62 3.97 20.63 -39.08
CA TYR A 62 3.37 19.36 -38.64
C TYR A 62 2.35 19.57 -37.52
N SER A 63 2.67 20.39 -36.52
CA SER A 63 1.75 20.82 -35.45
C SER A 63 0.48 21.47 -36.00
N ASP A 64 0.60 22.37 -37.00
CA ASP A 64 -0.58 22.97 -37.63
C ASP A 64 -1.48 21.93 -38.31
N ILE A 65 -0.88 20.94 -38.99
CA ILE A 65 -1.62 19.86 -39.65
C ILE A 65 -2.27 18.95 -38.62
N HIS A 66 -1.55 18.60 -37.55
CA HIS A 66 -2.06 17.81 -36.42
C HIS A 66 -3.34 18.46 -35.87
N VAL A 67 -3.27 19.73 -35.51
CA VAL A 67 -4.40 20.48 -34.94
C VAL A 67 -5.53 20.63 -35.95
N MET A 68 -5.24 20.89 -37.24
CA MET A 68 -6.27 20.97 -38.27
C MET A 68 -7.04 19.66 -38.44
N LYS A 69 -6.33 18.52 -38.42
CA LYS A 69 -6.94 17.19 -38.46
C LYS A 69 -7.81 16.95 -37.22
N ALA A 70 -7.26 17.21 -36.03
CA ALA A 70 -7.96 17.04 -34.76
C ALA A 70 -9.25 17.87 -34.68
N LYS A 71 -9.23 19.13 -35.15
CA LYS A 71 -10.43 19.98 -35.23
C LYS A 71 -11.47 19.45 -36.22
N ARG A 72 -11.04 18.89 -37.35
CA ARG A 72 -11.95 18.32 -38.36
C ARG A 72 -12.64 17.04 -37.85
N GLU A 73 -11.93 16.28 -37.03
CA GLU A 73 -12.40 15.01 -36.46
C GLU A 73 -13.05 15.19 -35.07
N ASP A 74 -13.18 16.43 -34.58
CA ASP A 74 -13.70 16.79 -33.25
C ASP A 74 -12.99 16.06 -32.09
N ASN A 75 -11.67 15.91 -32.19
CA ASN A 75 -10.85 15.21 -31.22
C ASN A 75 -10.11 16.18 -30.30
N GLU A 76 -10.77 16.55 -29.19
CA GLU A 76 -10.26 17.49 -28.18
C GLU A 76 -8.85 17.15 -27.67
N VAL A 77 -8.58 15.88 -27.37
CA VAL A 77 -7.27 15.44 -26.86
C VAL A 77 -6.18 15.63 -27.90
N GLN A 78 -6.45 15.33 -29.17
CA GLN A 78 -5.49 15.52 -30.25
C GLN A 78 -5.28 17.00 -30.60
N ILE A 79 -6.26 17.87 -30.33
CA ILE A 79 -6.04 19.33 -30.39
C ILE A 79 -4.99 19.72 -29.32
N GLY A 80 -5.14 19.20 -28.10
CA GLY A 80 -4.17 19.39 -27.02
C GLY A 80 -2.76 18.91 -27.41
N ARG A 81 -2.66 17.67 -27.91
CA ARG A 81 -1.39 17.06 -28.34
C ARG A 81 -0.71 17.86 -29.45
N GLY A 82 -1.45 18.26 -30.48
CA GLY A 82 -0.90 19.08 -31.57
C GLY A 82 -0.37 20.45 -31.13
N TYR A 83 -0.84 21.00 -30.00
CA TYR A 83 -0.32 22.25 -29.44
C TYR A 83 0.88 22.07 -28.51
N TYR A 84 1.21 20.84 -28.07
CA TYR A 84 2.28 20.58 -27.11
C TYR A 84 3.62 21.21 -27.52
N TYR A 85 4.12 20.89 -28.72
CA TYR A 85 5.40 21.42 -29.18
C TYR A 85 5.42 22.93 -29.33
N ARG A 86 4.26 23.57 -29.55
CA ARG A 86 4.15 25.03 -29.61
C ARG A 86 4.37 25.69 -28.25
N THR A 87 4.05 25.00 -27.16
CA THR A 87 4.39 25.48 -25.81
C THR A 87 5.90 25.49 -25.56
N ILE A 88 6.67 24.73 -26.36
CA ILE A 88 8.11 24.55 -26.18
C ILE A 88 8.92 25.50 -27.06
N ILE A 89 8.57 25.60 -28.35
CA ILE A 89 9.44 26.24 -29.35
C ILE A 89 9.13 27.71 -29.62
N GLU A 90 8.01 28.21 -29.10
CA GLU A 90 7.59 29.59 -29.32
C GLU A 90 8.05 30.52 -28.20
N ASP A 91 7.99 31.82 -28.46
CA ASP A 91 8.28 32.83 -27.44
C ASP A 91 7.30 32.75 -26.26
N THR A 92 7.69 33.32 -25.11
CA THR A 92 6.93 33.20 -23.87
C THR A 92 5.45 33.59 -24.01
N PRO A 93 5.07 34.73 -24.62
CA PRO A 93 3.66 35.08 -24.76
C PRO A 93 2.87 34.06 -25.57
N LEU A 94 3.42 33.56 -26.68
CA LEU A 94 2.74 32.61 -27.53
C LEU A 94 2.70 31.21 -26.91
N ALA A 95 3.78 30.78 -26.24
CA ALA A 95 3.85 29.54 -25.50
C ALA A 95 2.79 29.47 -24.37
N LEU A 96 2.58 30.58 -23.65
CA LEU A 96 1.49 30.70 -22.66
C LEU A 96 0.11 30.59 -23.32
N ALA A 97 -0.10 31.25 -24.46
CA ALA A 97 -1.37 31.18 -25.20
C ALA A 97 -1.67 29.76 -25.71
N TYR A 98 -0.64 29.01 -26.15
CA TYR A 98 -0.81 27.61 -26.52
C TYR A 98 -1.09 26.72 -25.31
N SER A 99 -0.47 26.98 -24.16
CA SER A 99 -0.79 26.27 -22.92
C SER A 99 -2.26 26.50 -22.51
N ASP A 100 -2.75 27.74 -22.62
CA ASP A 100 -4.17 28.06 -22.43
C ASP A 100 -5.07 27.37 -23.45
N SER A 101 -4.63 27.25 -24.70
CA SER A 101 -5.36 26.53 -25.74
C SER A 101 -5.48 25.04 -25.44
N ILE A 102 -4.42 24.41 -24.90
CA ILE A 102 -4.46 23.01 -24.44
C ILE A 102 -5.49 22.85 -23.31
N ILE A 103 -5.40 23.71 -22.29
CA ILE A 103 -6.30 23.68 -21.13
C ILE A 103 -7.76 23.84 -21.59
N LEU A 104 -8.05 24.84 -22.42
CA LEU A 104 -9.40 25.13 -22.90
C LEU A 104 -9.96 24.00 -23.77
N ALA A 105 -9.15 23.47 -24.69
CA ALA A 105 -9.57 22.40 -25.59
C ALA A 105 -9.88 21.09 -24.84
N THR A 106 -9.20 20.84 -23.73
CA THR A 106 -9.25 19.53 -23.05
C THR A 106 -9.85 19.56 -21.65
N MET A 107 -10.42 20.69 -21.22
CA MET A 107 -10.95 20.88 -19.86
C MET A 107 -11.96 19.81 -19.43
N LYS A 108 -12.75 19.29 -20.39
CA LYS A 108 -13.79 18.27 -20.14
C LYS A 108 -13.35 16.85 -20.47
N SER A 109 -12.10 16.67 -20.90
CA SER A 109 -11.58 15.36 -21.29
C SER A 109 -11.47 14.42 -20.09
N SER A 110 -11.83 13.16 -20.31
CA SER A 110 -11.58 12.07 -19.36
C SER A 110 -10.17 11.47 -19.50
N ASP A 111 -9.36 11.98 -20.42
CA ASP A 111 -7.99 11.49 -20.65
C ASP A 111 -7.12 11.69 -19.38
N PRO A 112 -6.30 10.72 -18.97
CA PRO A 112 -5.49 10.82 -17.76
C PRO A 112 -4.53 12.01 -17.71
N ASP A 113 -4.04 12.47 -18.86
CA ASP A 113 -2.99 13.49 -18.96
C ASP A 113 -3.57 14.90 -19.21
N TYR A 114 -4.80 15.00 -19.72
CA TYR A 114 -5.40 16.27 -20.15
C TYR A 114 -6.66 16.62 -19.39
N PRO A 115 -6.78 17.81 -18.74
CA PRO A 115 -6.04 19.03 -19.08
C PRO A 115 -4.75 19.27 -18.26
N THR A 116 -4.36 18.33 -17.40
CA THR A 116 -3.23 18.45 -16.46
C THR A 116 -1.96 18.95 -17.14
N LEU A 117 -1.64 18.39 -18.32
CA LEU A 117 -0.47 18.77 -19.12
C LEU A 117 -0.42 20.27 -19.44
N GLY A 118 -1.55 20.88 -19.80
CA GLY A 118 -1.60 22.29 -20.16
C GLY A 118 -1.27 23.19 -18.96
N PHE A 119 -1.73 22.82 -17.76
CA PHE A 119 -1.35 23.51 -16.52
C PHE A 119 0.13 23.29 -16.18
N ILE A 120 0.67 22.09 -16.37
CA ILE A 120 2.10 21.82 -16.15
C ILE A 120 2.95 22.71 -17.07
N GLN A 121 2.66 22.72 -18.38
CA GLN A 121 3.38 23.56 -19.36
C GLN A 121 3.29 25.05 -19.02
N LYS A 122 2.09 25.52 -18.64
CA LYS A 122 1.92 26.91 -18.24
C LYS A 122 2.74 27.24 -16.99
N GLY A 123 2.70 26.37 -15.98
CA GLY A 123 3.48 26.51 -14.75
C GLY A 123 4.98 26.55 -15.01
N GLU A 124 5.44 25.71 -15.93
CA GLU A 124 6.81 25.66 -16.39
C GLU A 124 7.28 26.95 -17.05
N ILE A 125 6.52 27.44 -18.03
CA ILE A 125 6.88 28.66 -18.76
C ILE A 125 6.98 29.83 -17.77
N LEU A 126 6.02 29.92 -16.83
CA LEU A 126 6.00 30.92 -15.77
C LEU A 126 7.18 30.77 -14.81
N PHE A 127 7.57 29.54 -14.48
CA PHE A 127 8.75 29.27 -13.65
C PHE A 127 10.03 29.75 -14.33
N ASN A 128 10.18 29.46 -15.62
CA ASN A 128 11.37 29.83 -16.40
C ASN A 128 11.57 31.34 -16.56
N VAL A 129 10.49 32.13 -16.47
CA VAL A 129 10.55 33.60 -16.48
C VAL A 129 10.51 34.23 -15.09
N GLY A 130 10.72 33.43 -14.02
CA GLY A 130 10.81 33.92 -12.64
C GLY A 130 9.46 34.27 -11.99
N ASN A 131 8.33 33.97 -12.64
CA ASN A 131 7.00 34.21 -12.08
C ASN A 131 6.53 33.03 -11.22
N PHE A 132 7.25 32.80 -10.12
CA PHE A 132 7.05 31.64 -9.25
C PHE A 132 5.68 31.57 -8.59
N GLN A 133 5.03 32.71 -8.36
CA GLN A 133 3.68 32.72 -7.80
C GLN A 133 2.67 32.13 -8.79
N LEU A 134 2.62 32.63 -10.04
CA LEU A 134 1.71 32.06 -11.03
C LEU A 134 2.12 30.64 -11.44
N ALA A 135 3.43 30.33 -11.45
CA ALA A 135 3.90 28.97 -11.67
C ALA A 135 3.35 28.01 -10.62
N LEU A 136 3.46 28.37 -9.34
CA LEU A 136 2.93 27.58 -8.23
C LEU A 136 1.44 27.33 -8.38
N ASP A 137 0.67 28.34 -8.79
CA ASP A 137 -0.78 28.23 -8.96
C ASP A 137 -1.16 27.17 -9.98
N ASN A 138 -0.46 27.16 -11.12
CA ASN A 138 -0.69 26.19 -12.18
C ASN A 138 -0.25 24.79 -11.75
N TYR A 139 0.88 24.65 -11.04
CA TYR A 139 1.30 23.35 -10.52
C TYR A 139 0.38 22.81 -9.44
N LEU A 140 -0.22 23.67 -8.60
CA LEU A 140 -1.22 23.27 -7.62
C LEU A 140 -2.49 22.75 -8.30
N GLU A 141 -2.94 23.43 -9.36
CA GLU A 141 -4.10 22.98 -10.13
C GLU A 141 -3.81 21.64 -10.83
N ALA A 142 -2.64 21.51 -11.47
CA ALA A 142 -2.18 20.26 -12.06
C ALA A 142 -2.07 19.13 -11.02
N TYR A 143 -1.57 19.43 -9.81
CA TYR A 143 -1.51 18.46 -8.72
C TYR A 143 -2.90 17.98 -8.30
N ASN A 144 -3.87 18.88 -8.16
CA ASN A 144 -5.25 18.50 -7.82
C ASN A 144 -5.90 17.64 -8.92
N LEU A 145 -5.72 18.01 -10.19
CA LEU A 145 -6.23 17.23 -11.33
C LEU A 145 -5.57 15.83 -11.40
N SER A 146 -4.26 15.75 -11.18
CA SER A 146 -3.56 14.46 -11.16
C SER A 146 -3.95 13.57 -9.98
N LEU A 147 -4.34 14.15 -8.84
CA LEU A 147 -4.96 13.41 -7.73
C LEU A 147 -6.33 12.85 -8.10
N GLU A 148 -7.20 13.67 -8.70
CA GLU A 148 -8.54 13.25 -9.15
C GLU A 148 -8.44 12.09 -10.15
N LYS A 149 -7.49 12.16 -11.08
CA LYS A 149 -7.25 11.16 -12.13
C LYS A 149 -6.38 9.99 -11.71
N GLN A 150 -5.85 10.01 -10.48
CA GLN A 150 -4.93 9.00 -9.97
C GLN A 150 -3.68 8.82 -10.85
N ASN A 151 -3.25 9.88 -11.54
CA ASN A 151 -2.04 9.88 -12.36
C ASN A 151 -0.81 10.10 -11.48
N LEU A 152 -0.14 9.01 -11.09
CA LEU A 152 1.01 9.07 -10.19
C LEU A 152 2.23 9.77 -10.79
N GLY A 153 2.39 9.75 -12.11
CA GLY A 153 3.47 10.43 -12.81
C GLY A 153 3.35 11.95 -12.64
N ASP A 154 2.18 12.48 -12.99
CA ASP A 154 1.89 13.91 -12.85
C ASP A 154 1.88 14.37 -11.40
N GLN A 155 1.37 13.56 -10.46
CA GLN A 155 1.41 13.87 -9.03
C GLN A 155 2.84 14.07 -8.53
N ARG A 156 3.77 13.22 -8.97
CA ARG A 156 5.19 13.29 -8.63
C ARG A 156 5.84 14.50 -9.29
N LEU A 157 5.64 14.69 -10.60
CA LEU A 157 6.22 15.82 -11.34
C LEU A 157 5.77 17.18 -10.77
N THR A 158 4.47 17.34 -10.51
CA THR A 158 3.93 18.57 -9.91
C THR A 158 4.41 18.77 -8.47
N THR A 159 4.55 17.69 -7.69
CA THR A 159 5.16 17.76 -6.34
C THR A 159 6.61 18.25 -6.41
N GLU A 160 7.40 17.75 -7.36
CA GLU A 160 8.79 18.16 -7.56
C GLU A 160 8.91 19.61 -8.03
N ALA A 161 8.01 20.06 -8.91
CA ALA A 161 7.94 21.45 -9.35
C ALA A 161 7.55 22.41 -8.21
N ILE A 162 6.56 22.04 -7.40
CA ILE A 162 6.20 22.77 -6.17
C ILE A 162 7.41 22.82 -5.22
N ALA A 163 8.12 21.70 -5.04
CA ALA A 163 9.33 21.66 -4.24
C ALA A 163 10.43 22.59 -4.78
N ALA A 164 10.59 22.69 -6.10
CA ALA A 164 11.56 23.60 -6.73
C ALA A 164 11.27 25.06 -6.44
N ILE A 165 10.01 25.46 -6.58
CA ILE A 165 9.56 26.82 -6.22
C ILE A 165 9.82 27.09 -4.74
N ARG A 166 9.53 26.14 -3.86
CA ARG A 166 9.77 26.29 -2.42
C ARG A 166 11.25 26.36 -2.08
N ASN A 167 12.08 25.59 -2.78
CA ASN A 167 13.52 25.53 -2.57
C ASN A 167 14.19 26.90 -2.81
N ILE A 168 13.78 27.59 -3.89
CA ILE A 168 14.31 28.92 -4.26
C ILE A 168 13.61 30.08 -3.53
N ASN A 169 12.52 29.81 -2.80
CA ASN A 169 11.74 30.82 -2.07
C ASN A 169 11.77 30.60 -0.55
N GLY A 170 12.95 30.30 0.00
CA GLY A 170 13.18 30.28 1.46
C GLY A 170 12.62 29.06 2.21
N GLN A 171 12.22 28.00 1.52
CA GLN A 171 11.74 26.75 2.15
C GLN A 171 12.55 25.49 1.74
N PRO A 172 13.89 25.51 1.76
CA PRO A 172 14.72 24.40 1.30
C PRO A 172 14.55 23.12 2.14
N HIS A 173 14.21 23.23 3.42
CA HIS A 173 13.94 22.06 4.29
C HIS A 173 12.72 21.25 3.82
N ILE A 174 11.67 21.94 3.36
CA ILE A 174 10.46 21.28 2.87
C ILE A 174 10.72 20.68 1.49
N ALA A 175 11.42 21.43 0.64
CA ALA A 175 11.83 20.94 -0.67
C ALA A 175 12.68 19.66 -0.55
N ALA A 176 13.70 19.65 0.31
CA ALA A 176 14.54 18.48 0.55
C ALA A 176 13.72 17.25 0.98
N ASP A 177 12.73 17.42 1.86
CA ASP A 177 11.87 16.32 2.28
C ASP A 177 10.98 15.80 1.15
N LEU A 178 10.40 16.69 0.32
CA LEU A 178 9.61 16.31 -0.85
C LEU A 178 10.45 15.59 -1.91
N TYR A 179 11.63 16.10 -2.23
CA TYR A 179 12.54 15.42 -3.17
C TYR A 179 13.01 14.07 -2.65
N ARG A 180 13.33 13.97 -1.35
CA ARG A 180 13.72 12.70 -0.75
C ARG A 180 12.60 11.67 -0.85
N ARG A 181 11.36 12.05 -0.55
CA ARG A 181 10.20 11.15 -0.70
C ARG A 181 10.01 10.71 -2.16
N SER A 182 10.11 11.63 -3.10
CA SER A 182 9.98 11.35 -4.53
C SER A 182 11.08 10.40 -5.01
N LEU A 183 12.31 10.60 -4.54
CA LEU A 183 13.42 9.70 -4.81
C LEU A 183 13.22 8.30 -4.20
N GLU A 184 12.74 8.20 -2.96
CA GLU A 184 12.46 6.89 -2.36
C GLU A 184 11.33 6.14 -3.08
N LEU A 185 10.33 6.84 -3.61
CA LEU A 185 9.31 6.24 -4.47
C LEU A 185 9.89 5.78 -5.81
N LEU A 186 10.71 6.61 -6.46
CA LEU A 186 11.33 6.29 -7.74
C LEU A 186 12.23 5.04 -7.64
N LYS A 187 12.95 4.87 -6.52
CA LYS A 187 13.79 3.69 -6.26
C LYS A 187 13.03 2.37 -6.15
N LEU A 188 11.71 2.39 -5.96
CA LEU A 188 10.87 1.18 -5.98
C LEU A 188 10.64 0.67 -7.40
N GLU A 189 10.84 1.51 -8.41
CA GLU A 189 10.68 1.16 -9.81
C GLU A 189 11.91 0.37 -10.30
N ARG A 190 11.67 -0.64 -11.14
CA ARG A 190 12.74 -1.50 -11.65
C ARG A 190 13.65 -0.70 -12.58
N ASP A 191 14.96 -0.88 -12.45
CA ASP A 191 15.96 -0.25 -13.31
C ASP A 191 15.82 1.29 -13.35
N TYR A 192 15.34 1.91 -12.25
CA TYR A 192 15.01 3.34 -12.15
C TYR A 192 16.14 4.26 -12.61
N GLY A 193 17.40 3.94 -12.30
CA GLY A 193 18.55 4.76 -12.68
C GLY A 193 18.88 4.74 -14.18
N THR A 194 18.22 3.88 -14.97
CA THR A 194 18.39 3.81 -16.43
C THR A 194 17.10 4.10 -17.17
N VAL A 195 15.98 3.51 -16.73
CA VAL A 195 14.66 3.73 -17.35
C VAL A 195 14.16 5.14 -17.05
N HIS A 196 14.32 5.59 -15.81
CA HIS A 196 13.91 6.92 -15.32
C HIS A 196 15.14 7.79 -15.03
N TYR A 197 16.12 7.73 -15.94
CA TYR A 197 17.41 8.41 -15.78
C TYR A 197 17.24 9.92 -15.56
N LYS A 198 16.31 10.56 -16.29
CA LYS A 198 16.12 12.01 -16.25
C LYS A 198 15.50 12.46 -14.94
N GLU A 199 14.43 11.81 -14.49
CA GLU A 199 13.80 12.07 -13.21
C GLU A 199 14.79 11.82 -12.06
N TYR A 200 15.55 10.73 -12.15
CA TYR A 200 16.55 10.39 -11.14
C TYR A 200 17.65 11.46 -11.04
N ILE A 201 18.21 11.89 -12.17
CA ILE A 201 19.27 12.91 -12.20
C ILE A 201 18.74 14.26 -11.69
N MET A 202 17.55 14.67 -12.12
CA MET A 202 16.94 15.92 -11.69
C MET A 202 16.68 15.93 -10.18
N LEU A 203 16.21 14.82 -9.60
CA LEU A 203 16.04 14.67 -8.16
C LEU A 203 17.37 14.77 -7.40
N LEU A 204 18.44 14.15 -7.89
CA LEU A 204 19.77 14.27 -7.29
C LEU A 204 20.30 15.71 -7.33
N TYR A 205 20.11 16.39 -8.46
CA TYR A 205 20.48 17.79 -8.63
C TYR A 205 19.71 18.67 -7.63
N ASN A 206 18.38 18.55 -7.59
CA ASN A 206 17.52 19.32 -6.71
C ASN A 206 17.78 19.04 -5.21
N LEU A 207 18.05 17.78 -4.83
CA LEU A 207 18.49 17.42 -3.49
C LEU A 207 19.82 18.07 -3.14
N SER A 208 20.80 18.02 -4.05
CA SER A 208 22.10 18.63 -3.82
C SER A 208 21.99 20.14 -3.57
N LEU A 209 21.17 20.85 -4.34
CA LEU A 209 20.87 22.27 -4.15
C LEU A 209 20.12 22.55 -2.84
N ALA A 210 19.09 21.76 -2.52
CA ALA A 210 18.32 21.94 -1.29
C ALA A 210 19.21 21.75 -0.05
N HIS A 211 20.06 20.72 -0.04
CA HIS A 211 21.02 20.49 1.04
C HIS A 211 22.11 21.56 1.10
N LEU A 212 22.56 22.08 -0.05
CA LEU A 212 23.50 23.20 -0.10
C LEU A 212 22.93 24.46 0.57
N ARG A 213 21.67 24.82 0.26
CA ARG A 213 20.96 25.96 0.90
C ARG A 213 20.73 25.75 2.39
N LEU A 214 20.66 24.50 2.85
CA LEU A 214 20.59 24.16 4.28
C LEU A 214 21.96 24.13 4.96
N PHE A 215 23.05 24.45 4.24
CA PHE A 215 24.44 24.30 4.69
C PHE A 215 24.81 22.87 5.13
N GLN A 216 24.08 21.87 4.63
CA GLN A 216 24.33 20.44 4.87
C GLN A 216 25.31 19.92 3.81
N LEU A 217 26.57 20.37 3.91
CA LEU A 217 27.58 20.18 2.86
C LEU A 217 27.87 18.70 2.57
N ASP A 218 27.80 17.82 3.56
CA ASP A 218 28.02 16.37 3.36
C ASP A 218 26.92 15.75 2.50
N SER A 219 25.65 16.06 2.80
CA SER A 219 24.50 15.61 2.01
C SER A 219 24.53 16.21 0.60
N ALA A 220 24.85 17.49 0.48
CA ALA A 220 25.00 18.14 -0.82
C ALA A 220 26.08 17.45 -1.68
N THR A 221 27.23 17.15 -1.07
CA THR A 221 28.35 16.42 -1.72
C THR A 221 27.94 15.01 -2.13
N TYR A 222 27.20 14.32 -1.27
CA TYR A 222 26.73 12.96 -1.53
C TYR A 222 25.86 12.90 -2.78
N TYR A 223 24.81 13.73 -2.85
CA TYR A 223 23.89 13.73 -3.98
C TYR A 223 24.55 14.26 -5.27
N SER A 224 25.34 15.34 -5.18
CA SER A 224 26.03 15.88 -6.36
C SER A 224 27.06 14.91 -6.92
N GLY A 225 27.79 14.18 -6.07
CA GLY A 225 28.76 13.19 -6.49
C GLY A 225 28.14 12.00 -7.23
N ILE A 226 26.99 11.51 -6.75
CA ILE A 226 26.23 10.45 -7.44
C ILE A 226 25.77 10.94 -8.81
N GLY A 227 25.16 12.12 -8.85
CA GLY A 227 24.67 12.72 -10.08
C GLY A 227 25.77 12.94 -11.12
N MET A 228 26.90 13.51 -10.69
CA MET A 228 28.04 13.75 -11.56
C MET A 228 28.61 12.47 -12.16
N ASN A 229 28.79 11.41 -11.36
CA ASN A 229 29.25 10.11 -11.84
C ASN A 229 28.26 9.52 -12.85
N LYS A 230 26.97 9.55 -12.51
CA LYS A 230 25.92 8.98 -13.33
C LYS A 230 25.77 9.71 -14.68
N SER A 231 25.84 11.04 -14.70
CA SER A 231 25.84 11.84 -15.93
C SER A 231 27.08 11.59 -16.79
N LEU A 232 28.25 11.41 -16.17
CA LEU A 232 29.47 11.05 -16.89
C LEU A 232 29.34 9.67 -17.58
N LEU A 233 28.83 8.66 -16.87
CA LEU A 233 28.61 7.32 -17.43
C LEU A 233 27.60 7.33 -18.58
N SER A 234 26.56 8.16 -18.48
CA SER A 234 25.54 8.34 -19.52
C SER A 234 25.99 9.27 -20.66
N LYS A 235 27.19 9.87 -20.58
CA LYS A 235 27.69 10.89 -21.51
C LYS A 235 26.77 12.13 -21.62
N ASP A 236 26.02 12.41 -20.56
CA ASP A 236 25.16 13.60 -20.49
C ASP A 236 25.97 14.80 -20.03
N THR A 237 26.45 15.57 -21.01
CA THR A 237 27.36 16.69 -20.75
C THR A 237 26.68 17.90 -20.11
N LEU A 238 25.38 18.07 -20.33
CA LEU A 238 24.60 19.17 -19.75
C LEU A 238 24.34 18.91 -18.26
N GLU A 239 23.82 17.74 -17.93
CA GLU A 239 23.58 17.37 -16.52
C GLU A 239 24.90 17.29 -15.74
N TYR A 240 25.98 16.82 -16.38
CA TYR A 240 27.31 16.84 -15.76
C TYR A 240 27.78 18.28 -15.44
N MET A 241 27.58 19.23 -16.35
CA MET A 241 27.92 20.64 -16.12
C MET A 241 27.18 21.19 -14.90
N ASP A 242 25.90 20.86 -14.75
CA ASP A 242 25.08 21.32 -13.63
C ASP A 242 25.62 20.84 -12.28
N PHE A 243 26.01 19.56 -12.18
CA PHE A 243 26.66 19.07 -10.97
C PHE A 243 28.04 19.67 -10.72
N VAL A 244 28.80 20.01 -11.76
CA VAL A 244 30.08 20.71 -11.61
C VAL A 244 29.89 22.10 -11.00
N PHE A 245 28.83 22.82 -11.39
CA PHE A 245 28.51 24.08 -10.74
C PHE A 245 28.15 23.90 -9.25
N VAL A 246 27.33 22.90 -8.93
CA VAL A 246 27.00 22.60 -7.52
C VAL A 246 28.24 22.19 -6.72
N ASP A 247 29.13 21.35 -7.27
CA ASP A 247 30.41 21.02 -6.63
C ASP A 247 31.27 22.28 -6.45
N GLY A 248 31.25 23.21 -7.41
CA GLY A 248 31.91 24.52 -7.28
C GLY A 248 31.44 25.29 -6.04
N GLU A 249 30.14 25.42 -5.86
CA GLU A 249 29.53 26.10 -4.70
C GLU A 249 29.81 25.35 -3.39
N ILE A 250 29.70 24.01 -3.38
CA ILE A 250 30.06 23.18 -2.22
C ILE A 250 31.51 23.42 -1.81
N ASN A 251 32.44 23.45 -2.78
CA ASN A 251 33.86 23.66 -2.51
C ASN A 251 34.14 25.09 -2.01
N TYR A 252 33.38 26.09 -2.46
CA TYR A 252 33.45 27.43 -1.90
C TYR A 252 33.13 27.41 -0.40
N PHE A 253 32.00 26.80 0.01
CA PHE A 253 31.64 26.71 1.43
C PHE A 253 32.57 25.83 2.27
N LYS A 254 33.27 24.86 1.65
CA LYS A 254 34.33 24.07 2.30
C LYS A 254 35.66 24.81 2.43
N GLY A 255 35.80 26.01 1.86
CA GLY A 255 37.05 26.79 1.83
C GLY A 255 38.03 26.34 0.73
N ASN A 256 37.63 25.42 -0.15
CA ASN A 256 38.43 24.94 -1.29
C ASN A 256 38.34 25.90 -2.48
N TYR A 257 38.73 27.16 -2.28
CA TYR A 257 38.46 28.26 -3.22
C TYR A 257 39.02 28.05 -4.64
N GLN A 258 40.23 27.51 -4.77
CA GLN A 258 40.82 27.25 -6.08
C GLN A 258 40.00 26.23 -6.87
N LYS A 259 39.61 25.12 -6.23
CA LYS A 259 38.78 24.09 -6.86
C LYS A 259 37.40 24.65 -7.24
N ALA A 260 36.81 25.47 -6.37
CA ALA A 260 35.54 26.14 -6.64
C ALA A 260 35.64 27.04 -7.89
N ARG A 261 36.69 27.87 -7.94
CA ARG A 261 36.97 28.79 -9.05
C ARG A 261 37.12 28.05 -10.36
N ASP A 262 37.96 27.02 -10.39
CA ASP A 262 38.24 26.24 -11.60
C ASP A 262 36.98 25.52 -12.11
N SER A 263 36.15 25.00 -11.20
CA SER A 263 34.89 24.34 -11.54
C SER A 263 33.89 25.31 -12.17
N ILE A 264 33.74 26.51 -11.59
CA ILE A 264 32.80 27.52 -12.07
C ILE A 264 33.27 28.14 -13.40
N LEU A 265 34.53 28.55 -13.49
CA LEU A 265 35.08 29.19 -14.70
C LEU A 265 35.03 28.29 -15.93
N LYS A 266 35.09 26.97 -15.73
CA LYS A 266 35.05 26.00 -16.84
C LYS A 266 33.80 26.16 -17.71
N TYR A 267 32.67 26.57 -17.14
CA TYR A 267 31.38 26.58 -17.83
C TYR A 267 30.58 27.88 -17.68
N VAL A 268 31.03 28.87 -16.91
CA VAL A 268 30.26 30.10 -16.64
C VAL A 268 29.79 30.85 -17.90
N ASP A 269 30.55 30.77 -19.00
CA ASP A 269 30.18 31.42 -20.27
C ASP A 269 29.17 30.62 -21.10
N ARG A 270 28.82 29.39 -20.67
CA ARG A 270 27.75 28.59 -21.28
C ARG A 270 26.37 28.86 -20.70
N VAL A 271 26.29 29.57 -19.58
CA VAL A 271 25.04 29.92 -18.91
C VAL A 271 24.75 31.42 -19.04
N VAL A 272 23.48 31.79 -18.95
CA VAL A 272 23.01 33.18 -19.14
C VAL A 272 22.00 33.57 -18.06
N GLY A 273 21.67 34.86 -17.97
CA GLY A 273 20.68 35.38 -17.02
C GLY A 273 21.07 35.12 -15.56
N THR A 274 20.06 34.87 -14.72
CA THR A 274 20.20 34.67 -13.27
C THR A 274 21.16 33.53 -12.92
N GLU A 275 21.16 32.43 -13.69
CA GLU A 275 22.10 31.34 -13.47
C GLU A 275 23.55 31.79 -13.59
N ARG A 276 23.87 32.60 -14.62
CA ARG A 276 25.20 33.20 -14.77
C ARG A 276 25.49 34.16 -13.62
N ALA A 277 24.53 34.98 -13.21
CA ALA A 277 24.69 35.94 -12.11
C ALA A 277 25.09 35.24 -10.80
N ILE A 278 24.45 34.12 -10.46
CA ILE A 278 24.80 33.30 -9.29
C ILE A 278 26.24 32.80 -9.38
N LYS A 279 26.68 32.30 -10.55
CA LYS A 279 28.06 31.83 -10.74
C LYS A 279 29.07 32.98 -10.60
N LEU A 280 28.78 34.15 -11.16
CA LEU A 280 29.61 35.35 -11.02
C LEU A 280 29.67 35.83 -9.56
N TYR A 281 28.59 35.67 -8.79
CA TYR A 281 28.59 36.00 -7.36
C TYR A 281 29.65 35.19 -6.61
N TYR A 282 29.66 33.87 -6.79
CA TYR A 282 30.65 33.00 -6.15
C TYR A 282 32.09 33.30 -6.62
N LEU A 283 32.30 33.61 -7.91
CA LEU A 283 33.61 34.08 -8.38
C LEU A 283 34.03 35.38 -7.70
N GLY A 284 33.12 36.35 -7.57
CA GLY A 284 33.38 37.59 -6.83
C GLY A 284 33.75 37.33 -5.37
N LYS A 285 33.02 36.44 -4.68
CA LYS A 285 33.34 36.05 -3.31
C LYS A 285 34.72 35.39 -3.19
N ILE A 286 35.10 34.56 -4.15
CA ILE A 286 36.43 33.92 -4.19
C ILE A 286 37.52 34.98 -4.37
N GLU A 287 37.35 35.93 -5.29
CA GLU A 287 38.32 37.01 -5.51
C GLU A 287 38.45 37.93 -4.27
N LEU A 288 37.34 38.22 -3.56
CA LEU A 288 37.41 38.93 -2.27
C LEU A 288 38.24 38.16 -1.23
N GLN A 289 38.06 36.85 -1.13
CA GLN A 289 38.86 36.01 -0.21
C GLN A 289 40.35 35.99 -0.59
N ALA A 290 40.66 36.14 -1.88
CA ALA A 290 42.03 36.26 -2.39
C ALA A 290 42.64 37.66 -2.20
N GLY A 291 41.86 38.66 -1.73
CA GLY A 291 42.28 40.05 -1.61
C GLY A 291 42.20 40.85 -2.92
N ASN A 292 41.63 40.27 -3.99
CA ASN A 292 41.52 40.87 -5.32
C ASN A 292 40.23 41.70 -5.44
N ASN A 293 40.09 42.73 -4.61
CA ASN A 293 38.85 43.51 -4.49
C ASN A 293 38.37 44.12 -5.83
N GLU A 294 39.30 44.63 -6.65
CA GLU A 294 38.94 45.21 -7.95
C GLU A 294 38.31 44.17 -8.90
N GLU A 295 38.79 42.93 -8.87
CA GLU A 295 38.26 41.86 -9.72
C GLU A 295 36.90 41.38 -9.21
N ALA A 296 36.73 41.29 -7.89
CA ALA A 296 35.43 40.99 -7.28
C ALA A 296 34.37 42.01 -7.69
N VAL A 297 34.70 43.31 -7.65
CA VAL A 297 33.79 44.38 -8.04
C VAL A 297 33.38 44.27 -9.51
N LYS A 298 34.29 43.88 -10.41
CA LYS A 298 33.93 43.63 -11.83
C LYS A 298 32.86 42.55 -11.97
N TYR A 299 32.94 41.48 -11.17
CA TYR A 299 31.88 40.46 -11.15
C TYR A 299 30.56 41.02 -10.64
N TYR A 300 30.56 41.79 -9.56
CA TYR A 300 29.34 42.39 -9.00
C TYR A 300 28.67 43.41 -9.95
N LEU A 301 29.46 44.19 -10.70
CA LEU A 301 28.92 45.10 -11.74
C LEU A 301 28.28 44.34 -12.91
N LYS A 302 28.86 43.19 -13.30
CA LYS A 302 28.24 42.30 -14.31
C LYS A 302 26.91 41.74 -13.80
N ILE A 303 26.83 41.39 -12.52
CA ILE A 303 25.58 40.93 -11.90
C ILE A 303 24.53 42.03 -11.93
N ASP A 304 24.87 43.26 -11.53
CA ASP A 304 23.92 44.40 -11.58
C ASP A 304 23.37 44.61 -13.00
N SER A 305 24.24 44.50 -14.01
CA SER A 305 23.83 44.60 -15.42
C SER A 305 22.88 43.47 -15.83
N ILE A 306 23.15 42.23 -15.41
CA ILE A 306 22.28 41.08 -15.69
C ILE A 306 20.91 41.29 -15.03
N VAL A 307 20.88 41.63 -13.74
CA VAL A 307 19.62 41.81 -12.99
C VAL A 307 18.80 42.96 -13.57
N ALA A 308 19.45 44.05 -13.98
CA ALA A 308 18.76 45.16 -14.65
C ALA A 308 18.12 44.75 -15.99
N MET A 309 18.66 43.76 -16.69
CA MET A 309 18.11 43.22 -17.93
C MET A 309 17.04 42.15 -17.71
N THR A 310 17.18 41.32 -16.66
CA THR A 310 16.29 40.18 -16.43
C THR A 310 15.11 40.49 -15.51
N ASP A 311 15.21 41.51 -14.66
CA ASP A 311 14.25 41.81 -13.59
C ASP A 311 13.96 40.60 -12.65
N ASP A 312 14.98 39.74 -12.48
CA ASP A 312 14.88 38.48 -11.73
C ASP A 312 15.89 38.48 -10.57
N PRO A 313 15.50 38.91 -9.36
CA PRO A 313 16.38 38.94 -8.20
C PRO A 313 16.56 37.54 -7.59
N PHE A 314 17.74 37.27 -7.05
CA PHE A 314 18.11 36.02 -6.40
C PHE A 314 18.61 36.26 -4.97
N ASP A 315 18.66 35.21 -4.14
CA ASP A 315 18.89 35.32 -2.69
C ASP A 315 20.20 36.05 -2.33
N GLU A 316 21.29 35.80 -3.06
CA GLU A 316 22.60 36.37 -2.81
C GLU A 316 22.75 37.84 -3.30
N LEU A 317 21.74 38.38 -4.00
CA LEU A 317 21.77 39.73 -4.55
C LEU A 317 21.90 40.82 -3.47
N LYS A 318 21.41 40.55 -2.25
CA LYS A 318 21.57 41.43 -1.10
C LYS A 318 23.06 41.66 -0.78
N ASP A 319 23.85 40.59 -0.76
CA ASP A 319 25.30 40.68 -0.49
C ASP A 319 25.99 41.42 -1.64
N VAL A 320 25.63 41.13 -2.90
CA VAL A 320 26.18 41.85 -4.08
C VAL A 320 26.06 43.36 -3.92
N TYR A 321 24.87 43.87 -3.61
CA TYR A 321 24.68 45.31 -3.43
C TYR A 321 25.33 45.86 -2.17
N GLN A 322 25.46 45.07 -1.10
CA GLN A 322 26.26 45.46 0.07
C GLN A 322 27.74 45.66 -0.30
N GLN A 323 28.31 44.77 -1.11
CA GLN A 323 29.70 44.91 -1.59
C GLN A 323 29.87 46.17 -2.45
N LEU A 324 28.91 46.45 -3.35
CA LEU A 324 28.95 47.64 -4.20
C LEU A 324 28.77 48.96 -3.41
N VAL A 325 27.98 48.95 -2.32
CA VAL A 325 27.86 50.08 -1.39
C VAL A 325 29.19 50.31 -0.65
N MET A 326 29.82 49.26 -0.13
CA MET A 326 31.11 49.36 0.56
C MET A 326 32.18 49.91 -0.37
N GLU A 327 32.26 49.41 -1.59
CA GLU A 327 33.21 49.87 -2.61
C GLU A 327 32.99 51.35 -2.99
N SER A 328 31.74 51.75 -3.17
CA SER A 328 31.40 53.15 -3.50
C SER A 328 31.80 54.10 -2.37
N ASN A 329 31.62 53.67 -1.12
CA ASN A 329 32.05 54.41 0.06
C ASN A 329 33.59 54.54 0.13
N LEU A 330 34.33 53.44 -0.10
CA LEU A 330 35.80 53.45 -0.11
C LEU A 330 36.37 54.38 -1.20
N LYS A 331 35.69 54.48 -2.35
CA LYS A 331 36.05 55.39 -3.45
C LYS A 331 35.56 56.82 -3.27
N GLY A 332 34.82 57.12 -2.19
CA GLY A 332 34.23 58.44 -1.96
C GLY A 332 33.15 58.84 -2.97
N ASN A 333 32.56 57.87 -3.69
CA ASN A 333 31.51 58.13 -4.68
C ASN A 333 30.13 58.03 -4.03
N GLY A 334 29.67 59.15 -3.45
CA GLY A 334 28.39 59.24 -2.75
C GLY A 334 27.16 58.99 -3.64
N GLU A 335 27.22 59.36 -4.93
CA GLU A 335 26.12 59.13 -5.87
C GLU A 335 25.88 57.63 -6.10
N MET A 336 26.95 56.88 -6.38
CA MET A 336 26.86 55.43 -6.55
C MET A 336 26.49 54.71 -5.24
N GLN A 337 26.96 55.22 -4.10
CA GLN A 337 26.57 54.69 -2.80
C GLN A 337 25.05 54.79 -2.59
N ILE A 338 24.45 55.95 -2.84
CA ILE A 338 22.99 56.15 -2.74
C ILE A 338 22.25 55.25 -3.73
N TYR A 339 22.74 55.15 -4.98
CA TYR A 339 22.15 54.29 -6.00
C TYR A 339 22.08 52.82 -5.56
N TYR A 340 23.18 52.26 -5.07
CA TYR A 340 23.22 50.86 -4.64
C TYR A 340 22.47 50.61 -3.32
N ILE A 341 22.41 51.59 -2.41
CA ILE A 341 21.52 51.49 -1.23
C ILE A 341 20.05 51.38 -1.67
N GLY A 342 19.64 52.20 -2.65
CA GLY A 342 18.30 52.13 -3.22
C GLY A 342 17.98 50.76 -3.83
N LYS A 343 18.90 50.21 -4.63
CA LYS A 343 18.77 48.86 -5.21
C LYS A 343 18.69 47.77 -4.15
N LEU A 344 19.56 47.84 -3.13
CA LEU A 344 19.55 46.93 -1.99
C LEU A 344 18.18 46.92 -1.29
N MET A 345 17.66 48.09 -0.93
CA MET A 345 16.35 48.23 -0.27
C MET A 345 15.20 47.73 -1.14
N HIS A 346 15.22 48.04 -2.44
CA HIS A 346 14.21 47.61 -3.39
C HIS A 346 14.16 46.08 -3.47
N TYR A 347 15.29 45.41 -3.75
CA TYR A 347 15.28 43.96 -3.94
C TYR A 347 15.08 43.18 -2.64
N ASP A 348 15.54 43.69 -1.49
CA ASP A 348 15.24 43.08 -0.17
C ASP A 348 13.73 43.07 0.10
N SER A 349 13.03 44.16 -0.25
CA SER A 349 11.57 44.24 -0.15
C SER A 349 10.87 43.31 -1.15
N VAL A 350 11.35 43.23 -2.40
CA VAL A 350 10.76 42.38 -3.44
C VAL A 350 10.89 40.90 -3.08
N LEU A 351 12.09 40.46 -2.66
CA LEU A 351 12.35 39.08 -2.28
C LEU A 351 11.51 38.67 -1.06
N SER A 352 11.52 39.47 0.01
CA SER A 352 10.78 39.14 1.24
C SER A 352 9.27 39.05 1.02
N SER A 353 8.68 39.96 0.22
CA SER A 353 7.25 39.93 -0.08
C SER A 353 6.87 38.73 -0.94
N LYS A 354 7.64 38.43 -2.00
CA LYS A 354 7.37 37.27 -2.89
C LYS A 354 7.50 35.94 -2.14
N GLN A 355 8.56 35.77 -1.36
CA GLN A 355 8.81 34.54 -0.59
C GLN A 355 7.70 34.24 0.42
N LYS A 356 7.26 35.26 1.18
CA LYS A 356 6.18 35.08 2.18
C LYS A 356 4.86 34.66 1.53
N GLY A 357 4.50 35.26 0.38
CA GLY A 357 3.30 34.91 -0.37
C GLY A 357 3.32 33.47 -0.87
N ILE A 358 4.44 33.05 -1.46
CA ILE A 358 4.65 31.69 -1.98
C ILE A 358 4.59 30.65 -0.85
N ALA A 359 5.28 30.91 0.26
CA ALA A 359 5.29 30.04 1.44
C ALA A 359 3.87 29.81 2.00
N GLN A 360 3.12 30.89 2.22
CA GLN A 360 1.76 30.82 2.72
C GLN A 360 0.83 30.06 1.76
N ARG A 361 0.96 30.31 0.46
CA ARG A 361 0.13 29.66 -0.56
C ARG A 361 0.40 28.17 -0.67
N ALA A 362 1.67 27.76 -0.72
CA ALA A 362 2.05 26.34 -0.73
C ALA A 362 1.53 25.62 0.52
N THR A 363 1.63 26.23 1.70
CA THR A 363 1.12 25.61 2.92
C THR A 363 -0.41 25.43 2.89
N ILE A 364 -1.15 26.44 2.45
CA ILE A 364 -2.62 26.36 2.44
C ILE A 364 -3.12 25.39 1.36
N ALA A 365 -2.55 25.46 0.16
CA ALA A 365 -3.07 24.76 -1.02
C ALA A 365 -2.48 23.35 -1.20
N TYR A 366 -1.29 23.06 -0.65
CA TYR A 366 -0.64 21.77 -0.78
C TYR A 366 -0.49 21.05 0.56
N ASP A 367 0.20 21.67 1.53
CA ASP A 367 0.54 20.97 2.79
C ASP A 367 -0.71 20.59 3.59
N ILE A 368 -1.68 21.51 3.75
CA ILE A 368 -2.91 21.24 4.52
C ILE A 368 -3.75 20.11 3.90
N PRO A 369 -4.11 20.12 2.60
CA PRO A 369 -4.82 19.01 1.98
C PRO A 369 -4.08 17.68 2.09
N PHE A 370 -2.78 17.67 1.82
CA PHE A 370 -1.95 16.48 1.93
C PHE A 370 -1.93 15.91 3.37
N LEU A 371 -1.79 16.77 4.38
CA LEU A 371 -1.84 16.35 5.79
C LEU A 371 -3.22 15.81 6.19
N LYS A 372 -4.31 16.40 5.68
CA LYS A 372 -5.68 15.86 5.88
C LYS A 372 -5.80 14.45 5.29
N LEU A 373 -5.29 14.23 4.07
CA LEU A 373 -5.29 12.91 3.44
C LEU A 373 -4.46 11.90 4.26
N GLN A 374 -3.25 12.27 4.69
CA GLN A 374 -2.43 11.41 5.53
C GLN A 374 -3.12 11.04 6.85
N LYS A 375 -3.80 12.00 7.48
CA LYS A 375 -4.57 11.76 8.69
C LYS A 375 -5.69 10.73 8.43
N GLN A 376 -6.46 10.87 7.36
CA GLN A 376 -7.51 9.92 7.00
C GLN A 376 -6.96 8.51 6.74
N ILE A 377 -5.81 8.40 6.07
CA ILE A 377 -5.13 7.11 5.85
C ILE A 377 -4.67 6.51 7.19
N ALA A 378 -4.11 7.31 8.10
CA ALA A 378 -3.71 6.85 9.42
C ALA A 378 -4.90 6.39 10.27
N GLU A 379 -6.01 7.15 10.25
CA GLU A 379 -7.26 6.82 10.93
C GLU A 379 -7.85 5.52 10.41
N SER A 380 -7.97 5.35 9.09
CA SER A 380 -8.47 4.09 8.49
C SER A 380 -7.60 2.88 8.85
N ARG A 381 -6.26 3.03 8.84
CA ARG A 381 -5.34 1.96 9.30
C ARG A 381 -5.56 1.62 10.77
N LEU A 382 -5.77 2.63 11.61
CA LEU A 382 -6.06 2.44 13.02
C LEU A 382 -7.42 1.74 13.24
N GLU A 383 -8.45 2.12 12.48
CA GLU A 383 -9.75 1.45 12.50
C GLU A 383 -9.65 -0.01 12.05
N HIS A 384 -8.91 -0.31 10.99
CA HIS A 384 -8.63 -1.67 10.55
C HIS A 384 -7.95 -2.49 11.65
N LYS A 385 -6.91 -1.94 12.29
CA LYS A 385 -6.22 -2.59 13.42
C LYS A 385 -7.16 -2.81 14.61
N ASN A 386 -7.97 -1.81 14.96
CA ASN A 386 -8.94 -1.90 16.04
C ASN A 386 -10.05 -2.92 15.76
N ARG A 387 -10.54 -3.02 14.51
CA ARG A 387 -11.47 -4.08 14.09
C ARG A 387 -10.85 -5.46 14.27
N TRP A 388 -9.60 -5.66 13.82
CA TRP A 388 -8.90 -6.92 14.00
C TRP A 388 -8.67 -7.27 15.48
N ASN A 389 -8.32 -6.30 16.31
CA ASN A 389 -8.19 -6.51 17.76
C ASN A 389 -9.53 -6.95 18.39
N LYS A 390 -10.66 -6.37 17.98
CA LYS A 390 -12.00 -6.80 18.43
C LYS A 390 -12.31 -8.24 17.99
N VAL A 391 -12.01 -8.59 16.73
CA VAL A 391 -12.21 -9.96 16.21
C VAL A 391 -11.36 -10.96 16.99
N LEU A 392 -10.08 -10.65 17.23
CA LEU A 392 -9.20 -11.49 18.05
C LEU A 392 -9.72 -11.64 19.49
N GLY A 393 -10.24 -10.56 20.09
CA GLY A 393 -10.88 -10.60 21.40
C GLY A 393 -12.09 -11.54 21.45
N ILE A 394 -12.94 -11.53 20.43
CA ILE A 394 -14.09 -12.44 20.31
C ILE A 394 -13.63 -13.89 20.15
N ILE A 395 -12.62 -14.15 19.30
CA ILE A 395 -12.06 -15.49 19.10
C ILE A 395 -11.47 -16.03 20.41
N ALA A 396 -10.71 -15.22 21.14
CA ALA A 396 -10.16 -15.59 22.43
C ALA A 396 -11.26 -15.91 23.45
N MET A 397 -12.33 -15.10 23.51
CA MET A 397 -13.49 -15.36 24.37
C MET A 397 -14.17 -16.69 24.03
N LEU A 398 -14.39 -16.97 22.74
CA LEU A 398 -14.98 -18.23 22.29
C LEU A 398 -14.08 -19.44 22.61
N ALA A 399 -12.76 -19.31 22.47
CA ALA A 399 -11.82 -20.36 22.85
C ALA A 399 -11.88 -20.67 24.36
N VAL A 400 -11.97 -19.63 25.21
CA VAL A 400 -12.15 -19.79 26.65
C VAL A 400 -13.48 -20.49 26.97
N LEU A 401 -14.58 -20.07 26.34
CA LEU A 401 -15.89 -20.71 26.52
C LEU A 401 -15.88 -22.18 26.11
N LEU A 402 -15.28 -22.51 24.96
CA LEU A 402 -15.11 -23.90 24.51
C LEU A 402 -14.27 -24.71 25.49
N GLY A 403 -13.18 -24.14 26.02
CA GLY A 403 -12.37 -24.74 27.06
C GLY A 403 -13.18 -25.06 28.32
N ILE A 404 -14.00 -24.12 28.79
CA ILE A 404 -14.91 -24.30 29.93
C ILE A 404 -15.93 -25.42 29.65
N ILE A 405 -16.55 -25.42 28.47
CA ILE A 405 -17.52 -26.46 28.08
C ILE A 405 -16.86 -27.84 28.06
N PHE A 406 -15.67 -27.96 27.49
CA PHE A 406 -14.94 -29.22 27.43
C PHE A 406 -14.54 -29.70 28.84
N TYR A 407 -14.06 -28.80 29.69
CA TYR A 407 -13.74 -29.07 31.09
C TYR A 407 -14.97 -29.55 31.88
N LEU A 408 -16.11 -28.87 31.76
CA LEU A 408 -17.36 -29.25 32.43
C LEU A 408 -17.87 -30.61 31.92
N ARG A 409 -17.84 -30.85 30.61
CA ARG A 409 -18.21 -32.17 30.05
C ARG A 409 -17.31 -33.29 30.57
N ALA A 410 -15.99 -33.07 30.59
CA ALA A 410 -15.05 -34.03 31.14
C ALA A 410 -15.34 -34.32 32.62
N ARG A 411 -15.60 -33.27 33.41
CA ARG A 411 -15.96 -33.40 34.83
C ARG A 411 -17.24 -34.21 35.05
N ILE A 412 -18.29 -33.99 34.24
CA ILE A 412 -19.55 -34.74 34.33
C ILE A 412 -19.34 -36.21 33.96
N ILE A 413 -18.63 -36.48 32.86
CA ILE A 413 -18.35 -37.86 32.41
C ILE A 413 -17.54 -38.61 33.49
N ASN A 414 -16.51 -37.98 34.05
CA ASN A 414 -15.69 -38.61 35.08
C ASN A 414 -16.48 -38.89 36.37
N ARG A 415 -17.41 -38.00 36.75
CA ARG A 415 -18.35 -38.27 37.86
C ARG A 415 -19.26 -39.47 37.58
N ARG A 416 -19.80 -39.58 36.36
CA ARG A 416 -20.63 -40.73 35.96
C ARG A 416 -19.82 -42.02 36.00
N ILE A 417 -18.61 -42.02 35.46
CA ILE A 417 -17.72 -43.19 35.51
C ILE A 417 -17.44 -43.59 36.95
N ARG A 418 -17.09 -42.65 37.82
CA ARG A 418 -16.88 -42.93 39.25
C ARG A 418 -18.11 -43.58 39.88
N ASN A 419 -19.31 -43.06 39.63
CA ASN A 419 -20.54 -43.66 40.15
C ASN A 419 -20.81 -45.07 39.60
N LEU A 420 -20.42 -45.38 38.37
CA LEU A 420 -20.55 -46.72 37.80
C LEU A 420 -19.53 -47.72 38.39
N LEU A 421 -18.39 -47.22 38.85
CA LEU A 421 -17.30 -48.04 39.40
C LEU A 421 -17.37 -48.22 40.92
N ASP A 422 -17.74 -47.16 41.66
CA ASP A 422 -17.74 -47.11 43.13
C ASP A 422 -19.15 -47.09 43.73
N GLY A 423 -20.18 -46.93 42.89
CA GLY A 423 -21.58 -46.92 43.33
C GLY A 423 -22.13 -48.31 43.59
N PRO A 424 -23.34 -48.41 44.18
CA PRO A 424 -24.03 -49.67 44.35
C PRO A 424 -24.28 -50.34 42.98
N LYS A 425 -24.31 -51.69 42.94
CA LYS A 425 -24.60 -52.45 41.73
C LYS A 425 -25.83 -51.89 41.03
N ILE A 426 -25.74 -51.72 39.72
CA ILE A 426 -26.87 -51.23 38.94
C ILE A 426 -27.94 -52.31 38.99
N THR A 427 -29.12 -51.94 39.46
CA THR A 427 -30.31 -52.77 39.38
C THR A 427 -31.05 -52.46 38.08
N SER A 428 -31.63 -53.49 37.46
CA SER A 428 -32.59 -53.31 36.38
C SER A 428 -33.77 -52.50 36.88
N ALA A 429 -34.50 -51.82 35.98
CA ALA A 429 -35.61 -50.95 36.38
C ALA A 429 -36.52 -51.63 37.43
N SER A 430 -36.57 -51.01 38.60
CA SER A 430 -37.12 -51.53 39.86
C SER A 430 -38.52 -52.14 39.73
N ASP A 431 -38.74 -53.22 40.50
CA ASP A 431 -40.05 -53.71 40.95
C ASP A 431 -40.81 -52.58 41.65
N THR A 432 -41.38 -51.66 40.86
CA THR A 432 -42.42 -50.80 41.37
C THR A 432 -43.60 -51.72 41.64
N ILE A 433 -43.98 -51.89 42.90
CA ILE A 433 -45.23 -52.57 43.25
C ILE A 433 -46.36 -51.68 42.74
N ILE A 434 -46.74 -51.89 41.47
CA ILE A 434 -47.90 -51.25 40.89
C ILE A 434 -49.11 -51.98 41.46
N ASN A 435 -49.79 -51.35 42.42
CA ASN A 435 -51.08 -51.80 42.97
C ASN A 435 -52.24 -51.75 41.95
N ALA A 436 -51.95 -51.52 40.66
CA ALA A 436 -52.91 -51.63 39.56
C ALA A 436 -52.74 -52.99 38.88
N HIS A 437 -53.82 -53.73 38.77
CA HIS A 437 -53.87 -55.02 38.09
C HIS A 437 -54.09 -54.80 36.59
N SER A 438 -53.29 -55.42 35.71
CA SER A 438 -53.64 -55.46 34.28
C SER A 438 -54.90 -56.31 34.10
N THR A 439 -56.07 -55.68 33.94
CA THR A 439 -57.38 -56.36 33.81
C THR A 439 -57.43 -57.35 32.64
N SER A 440 -56.47 -57.30 31.73
CA SER A 440 -56.30 -58.17 30.56
C SER A 440 -55.67 -59.55 30.82
N VAL A 441 -55.14 -59.83 32.02
CA VAL A 441 -54.53 -61.15 32.34
C VAL A 441 -55.10 -61.70 33.65
N PRO A 442 -55.68 -62.93 33.67
CA PRO A 442 -56.22 -63.58 34.87
C PRO A 442 -55.22 -63.63 36.03
N ARG A 443 -55.70 -63.49 37.27
CA ARG A 443 -54.86 -63.32 38.47
C ARG A 443 -53.90 -64.50 38.73
N ASN A 444 -54.38 -65.73 38.54
CA ASN A 444 -53.60 -66.96 38.70
C ASN A 444 -52.48 -67.06 37.64
N ILE A 445 -52.81 -66.78 36.37
CA ILE A 445 -51.86 -66.78 35.25
C ILE A 445 -50.82 -65.66 35.43
N ARG A 446 -51.25 -64.50 35.92
CA ARG A 446 -50.35 -63.37 36.18
C ARG A 446 -49.30 -63.69 37.23
N GLN A 447 -49.69 -64.28 38.37
CA GLN A 447 -48.77 -64.61 39.44
C GLN A 447 -47.74 -65.65 38.99
N ASP A 448 -48.19 -66.67 38.27
CA ASP A 448 -47.31 -67.70 37.68
C ASP A 448 -46.30 -67.09 36.69
N ILE A 449 -46.75 -66.25 35.75
CA ILE A 449 -45.85 -65.60 34.78
C ILE A 449 -44.87 -64.66 35.47
N LEU A 450 -45.30 -63.88 36.47
CA LEU A 450 -44.40 -62.96 37.18
C LEU A 450 -43.34 -63.71 37.99
N GLN A 451 -43.69 -64.85 38.60
CA GLN A 451 -42.73 -65.70 39.30
C GLN A 451 -41.70 -66.29 38.32
N LYS A 452 -42.16 -66.91 37.22
CA LYS A 452 -41.27 -67.47 36.20
C LYS A 452 -40.43 -66.39 35.50
N LEU A 453 -40.97 -65.19 35.32
CA LEU A 453 -40.22 -64.05 34.79
C LEU A 453 -39.11 -63.60 35.74
N LYS A 454 -39.34 -63.66 37.06
CA LYS A 454 -38.31 -63.38 38.07
C LYS A 454 -37.24 -64.47 38.10
N GLU A 455 -37.61 -65.73 37.94
CA GLU A 455 -36.66 -66.85 37.77
C GLU A 455 -35.82 -66.65 36.51
N PHE A 456 -36.44 -66.21 35.40
CA PHE A 456 -35.74 -65.85 34.17
C PHE A 456 -34.75 -64.68 34.38
N GLU A 457 -35.14 -63.61 35.08
CA GLU A 457 -34.24 -62.49 35.42
C GLU A 457 -33.06 -62.90 36.30
N ASN A 458 -33.27 -63.84 37.22
CA ASN A 458 -32.22 -64.36 38.12
C ASN A 458 -31.32 -65.41 37.45
N SER A 459 -31.76 -65.96 36.31
CA SER A 459 -30.96 -66.84 35.48
C SER A 459 -30.13 -66.04 34.49
N GLU A 460 -29.07 -66.61 33.93
CA GLU A 460 -28.32 -65.98 32.83
C GLU A 460 -28.96 -66.20 31.45
N ARG A 461 -30.17 -66.79 31.39
CA ARG A 461 -30.83 -67.15 30.13
C ARG A 461 -31.02 -65.93 29.22
N PHE A 462 -31.32 -64.76 29.78
CA PHE A 462 -31.49 -63.52 29.01
C PHE A 462 -30.28 -63.13 28.14
N LEU A 463 -29.09 -63.68 28.40
CA LEU A 463 -27.89 -63.48 27.57
C LEU A 463 -27.93 -64.26 26.23
N GLY A 464 -28.86 -65.19 26.03
CA GLY A 464 -28.99 -65.95 24.79
C GLY A 464 -29.46 -65.10 23.60
N LYS A 465 -28.71 -65.11 22.48
CA LYS A 465 -29.00 -64.30 21.27
C LYS A 465 -30.32 -64.65 20.58
N GLU A 466 -30.78 -65.89 20.76
CA GLU A 466 -32.01 -66.42 20.16
C GLU A 466 -33.27 -66.11 20.98
N ILE A 467 -33.13 -65.46 22.15
CA ILE A 467 -34.30 -65.09 22.95
C ILE A 467 -35.06 -63.93 22.31
N ASP A 468 -36.31 -64.20 21.97
CA ASP A 468 -37.31 -63.22 21.59
C ASP A 468 -38.61 -63.41 22.40
N LEU A 469 -39.62 -62.57 22.13
CA LEU A 469 -40.87 -62.60 22.89
C LEU A 469 -41.63 -63.94 22.68
N PRO A 470 -41.77 -64.47 21.45
CA PRO A 470 -42.30 -65.81 21.21
C PRO A 470 -41.57 -66.92 21.96
N SER A 471 -40.24 -66.95 21.89
CA SER A 471 -39.45 -68.03 22.50
C SER A 471 -39.60 -68.03 24.02
N LEU A 472 -39.57 -66.85 24.64
CA LEU A 472 -39.74 -66.74 26.10
C LEU A 472 -41.18 -67.05 26.52
N ALA A 473 -42.19 -66.64 25.74
CA ALA A 473 -43.58 -66.97 26.06
C ALA A 473 -43.80 -68.50 26.07
N GLN A 474 -43.22 -69.21 25.09
CA GLN A 474 -43.24 -70.66 25.03
C GLN A 474 -42.53 -71.30 26.24
N GLU A 475 -41.34 -70.81 26.59
CA GLU A 475 -40.55 -71.30 27.73
C GLU A 475 -41.28 -71.13 29.07
N LEU A 476 -41.96 -69.99 29.28
CA LEU A 476 -42.71 -69.71 30.50
C LEU A 476 -44.09 -70.41 30.53
N GLY A 477 -44.51 -71.05 29.43
CA GLY A 477 -45.80 -71.71 29.29
C GLY A 477 -46.98 -70.74 29.16
N THR A 478 -46.78 -69.61 28.48
CA THR A 478 -47.79 -68.56 28.25
C THR A 478 -47.87 -68.14 26.77
N ASN A 479 -48.74 -67.18 26.44
CA ASN A 479 -48.78 -66.57 25.11
C ASN A 479 -48.05 -65.21 25.10
N THR A 480 -47.64 -64.78 23.89
CA THR A 480 -46.89 -63.53 23.67
C THR A 480 -47.65 -62.28 24.10
N MET A 481 -48.99 -62.30 23.97
CA MET A 481 -49.86 -61.19 24.38
C MET A 481 -49.81 -60.99 25.89
N TYR A 482 -49.94 -62.05 26.68
CA TYR A 482 -49.90 -61.99 28.15
C TYR A 482 -48.52 -61.56 28.64
N LEU A 483 -47.46 -62.15 28.10
CA LEU A 483 -46.09 -61.81 28.48
C LEU A 483 -45.75 -60.34 28.13
N SER A 484 -46.04 -59.89 26.91
CA SER A 484 -45.79 -58.49 26.53
C SER A 484 -46.65 -57.52 27.32
N THR A 485 -47.90 -57.86 27.63
CA THR A 485 -48.78 -57.01 28.43
C THR A 485 -48.22 -56.83 29.83
N LEU A 486 -47.76 -57.91 30.46
CA LEU A 486 -47.17 -57.85 31.80
C LEU A 486 -45.83 -57.11 31.80
N ILE A 487 -44.95 -57.33 30.83
CA ILE A 487 -43.66 -56.63 30.75
C ILE A 487 -43.87 -55.13 30.50
N ASN A 488 -44.73 -54.76 29.55
CA ASN A 488 -45.07 -53.36 29.30
C ASN A 488 -45.66 -52.69 30.54
N HIS A 489 -46.52 -53.41 31.26
CA HIS A 489 -47.19 -52.88 32.45
C HIS A 489 -46.23 -52.73 33.64
N TYR A 490 -45.49 -53.78 34.00
CA TYR A 490 -44.67 -53.83 35.21
C TYR A 490 -43.26 -53.27 35.03
N LYS A 491 -42.66 -53.44 33.84
CA LYS A 491 -41.30 -52.94 33.54
C LYS A 491 -41.34 -51.63 32.74
N LYS A 492 -42.52 -51.14 32.34
CA LYS A 492 -42.74 -49.86 31.63
C LYS A 492 -41.93 -49.71 30.35
N MET A 493 -41.65 -50.81 29.67
CA MET A 493 -40.88 -50.82 28.43
C MET A 493 -41.25 -52.03 27.58
N SER A 494 -41.01 -51.93 26.27
CA SER A 494 -41.21 -53.04 25.35
C SER A 494 -40.28 -54.22 25.65
N PHE A 495 -40.69 -55.44 25.32
CA PHE A 495 -39.86 -56.63 25.51
C PHE A 495 -38.42 -56.50 24.95
N PRO A 496 -38.20 -55.96 23.72
CA PRO A 496 -36.85 -55.76 23.22
C PRO A 496 -36.01 -54.77 24.06
N ASN A 497 -36.64 -53.74 24.63
CA ASN A 497 -35.95 -52.77 25.50
C ASN A 497 -35.68 -53.35 26.89
N TYR A 498 -36.63 -54.13 27.42
CA TYR A 498 -36.47 -54.88 28.66
C TYR A 498 -35.31 -55.87 28.59
N LEU A 499 -35.25 -56.66 27.53
CA LEU A 499 -34.16 -57.61 27.31
C LEU A 499 -32.79 -56.89 27.18
N LYS A 500 -32.75 -55.76 26.47
CA LYS A 500 -31.57 -54.90 26.40
C LYS A 500 -31.17 -54.31 27.76
N ASP A 501 -32.13 -53.93 28.60
CA ASP A 501 -31.91 -53.40 29.95
C ASP A 501 -31.27 -54.45 30.87
N LEU A 502 -31.80 -55.68 30.85
CA LEU A 502 -31.23 -56.81 31.59
C LEU A 502 -29.79 -57.10 31.14
N ARG A 503 -29.59 -57.24 29.83
CA ARG A 503 -28.27 -57.53 29.22
C ARG A 503 -27.24 -56.46 29.55
N ILE A 504 -27.60 -55.18 29.46
CA ILE A 504 -26.66 -54.10 29.71
C ILE A 504 -26.35 -53.92 31.20
N THR A 505 -27.33 -54.19 32.06
CA THR A 505 -27.15 -54.17 33.52
C THR A 505 -26.21 -55.29 33.94
N ALA A 506 -26.39 -56.50 33.41
CA ALA A 506 -25.47 -57.61 33.58
C ALA A 506 -24.07 -57.28 33.03
N ALA A 507 -23.99 -56.61 31.87
CA ALA A 507 -22.72 -56.19 31.30
C ALA A 507 -21.95 -55.23 32.20
N ILE A 508 -22.61 -54.20 32.74
CA ILE A 508 -21.95 -53.20 33.60
C ILE A 508 -21.45 -53.85 34.89
N ASN A 509 -22.28 -54.66 35.54
CA ASN A 509 -21.90 -55.34 36.79
C ASN A 509 -20.80 -56.39 36.55
N GLY A 510 -20.95 -57.22 35.50
CA GLY A 510 -19.98 -58.27 35.16
C GLY A 510 -18.60 -57.72 34.77
N LEU A 511 -18.55 -56.62 34.01
CA LEU A 511 -17.29 -55.95 33.64
C LEU A 511 -16.52 -55.44 34.88
N SER A 512 -17.23 -54.91 35.88
CA SER A 512 -16.61 -54.46 37.13
C SER A 512 -16.04 -55.64 37.93
N GLU A 513 -16.77 -56.76 37.98
CA GLU A 513 -16.42 -57.94 38.80
C GLU A 513 -15.34 -58.83 38.17
N ASN A 514 -15.39 -59.09 36.87
CA ASN A 514 -14.48 -60.04 36.21
C ASN A 514 -13.47 -59.32 35.31
N SER A 515 -12.19 -59.35 35.70
CA SER A 515 -11.08 -58.74 34.95
C SER A 515 -10.80 -59.40 33.59
N ASP A 516 -11.15 -60.68 33.41
CA ASP A 516 -10.91 -61.38 32.14
C ASP A 516 -11.80 -60.86 31.01
N LEU A 517 -12.96 -60.30 31.35
CA LEU A 517 -13.85 -59.68 30.37
C LEU A 517 -13.20 -58.47 29.67
N LEU A 518 -12.19 -57.84 30.28
CA LEU A 518 -11.45 -56.73 29.67
C LEU A 518 -10.53 -57.16 28.51
N LYS A 519 -10.29 -58.46 28.33
CA LYS A 519 -9.47 -59.01 27.24
C LYS A 519 -10.24 -59.13 25.93
N TYR A 520 -11.57 -59.06 25.97
CA TYR A 520 -12.42 -59.18 24.78
C TYR A 520 -12.55 -57.85 24.04
N ASN A 521 -12.62 -57.90 22.72
CA ASN A 521 -12.99 -56.75 21.90
C ASN A 521 -14.50 -56.43 22.03
N TYR A 522 -14.95 -55.29 21.51
CA TYR A 522 -16.36 -54.89 21.62
C TYR A 522 -17.34 -55.90 21.01
N GLN A 523 -16.94 -56.62 19.96
CA GLN A 523 -17.76 -57.67 19.36
C GLN A 523 -17.90 -58.85 20.33
N GLY A 524 -16.80 -59.30 20.93
CA GLY A 524 -16.80 -60.34 21.96
C GLY A 524 -17.65 -59.97 23.18
N LEU A 525 -17.58 -58.73 23.66
CA LEU A 525 -18.44 -58.25 24.75
C LEU A 525 -19.92 -58.21 24.34
N ALA A 526 -20.23 -57.72 23.14
CA ALA A 526 -21.58 -57.75 22.61
C ALA A 526 -22.09 -59.20 22.54
N ASP A 527 -21.25 -60.14 22.09
CA ASP A 527 -21.61 -61.55 21.97
C ASP A 527 -21.86 -62.22 23.33
N ILE A 528 -20.98 -61.99 24.31
CA ILE A 528 -21.11 -62.50 25.68
C ILE A 528 -22.39 -62.01 26.34
N PHE A 529 -22.72 -60.72 26.18
CA PHE A 529 -23.92 -60.13 26.78
C PHE A 529 -25.17 -60.23 25.88
N GLY A 530 -25.15 -61.06 24.84
CA GLY A 530 -26.34 -61.39 24.04
C GLY A 530 -26.79 -60.33 23.05
N PHE A 531 -25.97 -59.34 22.72
CA PHE A 531 -26.26 -58.34 21.68
C PHE A 531 -25.93 -58.88 20.29
N LYS A 532 -26.79 -58.59 19.30
CA LYS A 532 -26.59 -59.01 17.90
C LYS A 532 -25.54 -58.16 17.17
N THR A 533 -25.35 -56.90 17.60
CA THR A 533 -24.38 -55.97 17.00
C THR A 533 -23.68 -55.13 18.06
N VAL A 534 -22.42 -54.77 17.80
CA VAL A 534 -21.63 -53.83 18.62
C VAL A 534 -22.30 -52.48 18.74
N GLU A 535 -22.97 -52.01 17.67
CA GLU A 535 -23.70 -50.75 17.69
C GLU A 535 -24.85 -50.79 18.69
N SER A 536 -25.66 -51.86 18.68
CA SER A 536 -26.76 -52.01 19.64
C SER A 536 -26.24 -52.09 21.08
N PHE A 537 -25.13 -52.80 21.32
CA PHE A 537 -24.48 -52.85 22.63
C PHE A 537 -24.03 -51.46 23.07
N SER A 538 -23.27 -50.76 22.23
CA SER A 538 -22.68 -49.46 22.55
C SER A 538 -23.72 -48.37 22.77
N LYS A 539 -24.78 -48.35 21.94
CA LYS A 539 -25.89 -47.41 22.06
C LYS A 539 -26.69 -47.67 23.33
N THR A 540 -27.00 -48.93 23.65
CA THR A 540 -27.73 -49.30 24.88
C THR A 540 -26.90 -48.98 26.12
N PHE A 541 -25.59 -49.26 26.10
CA PHE A 541 -24.65 -48.90 27.16
C PHE A 541 -24.67 -47.40 27.43
N TYR A 542 -24.55 -46.58 26.39
CA TYR A 542 -24.59 -45.13 26.50
C TYR A 542 -25.95 -44.61 26.98
N GLN A 543 -27.06 -45.19 26.51
CA GLN A 543 -28.40 -44.82 26.97
C GLN A 543 -28.62 -45.12 28.45
N LYS A 544 -28.10 -46.24 28.95
CA LYS A 544 -28.22 -46.63 30.37
C LYS A 544 -27.29 -45.82 31.28
N THR A 545 -26.07 -45.55 30.85
CA THR A 545 -25.00 -45.00 31.72
C THR A 545 -24.65 -43.54 31.46
N GLY A 546 -25.02 -43.00 30.30
CA GLY A 546 -24.60 -41.68 29.83
C GLY A 546 -23.10 -41.59 29.51
N VAL A 547 -22.39 -42.72 29.40
CA VAL A 547 -20.96 -42.85 29.10
C VAL A 547 -20.78 -43.93 28.02
N TYR A 548 -19.86 -43.73 27.08
CA TYR A 548 -19.58 -44.76 26.07
C TYR A 548 -18.78 -45.93 26.66
N PRO A 549 -19.02 -47.19 26.23
CA PRO A 549 -18.28 -48.35 26.72
C PRO A 549 -16.76 -48.16 26.65
N SER A 550 -16.26 -47.53 25.59
CA SER A 550 -14.84 -47.28 25.38
C SER A 550 -14.19 -46.45 26.50
N LYS A 551 -14.87 -45.40 26.97
CA LYS A 551 -14.37 -44.59 28.09
C LYS A 551 -14.46 -45.33 29.41
N PHE A 552 -15.54 -46.08 29.62
CA PHE A 552 -15.73 -46.88 30.83
C PHE A 552 -14.66 -47.98 30.96
N LEU A 553 -14.44 -48.77 29.91
CA LEU A 553 -13.43 -49.85 29.88
C LEU A 553 -12.01 -49.32 30.02
N LYS A 554 -11.70 -48.17 29.42
CA LYS A 554 -10.38 -47.54 29.54
C LYS A 554 -10.08 -47.14 31.00
N GLU A 555 -11.03 -46.51 31.69
CA GLU A 555 -10.86 -46.10 33.09
C GLU A 555 -10.79 -47.31 34.02
N LEU A 556 -11.66 -48.30 33.80
CA LEU A 556 -11.68 -49.55 34.55
C LEU A 556 -10.36 -50.33 34.40
N GLY A 557 -9.81 -50.39 33.19
CA GLY A 557 -8.50 -51.00 32.94
C GLY A 557 -7.32 -50.22 33.54
N ALA A 558 -7.40 -48.89 33.61
CA ALA A 558 -6.38 -48.07 34.27
C ALA A 558 -6.37 -48.28 35.79
N ARG A 559 -7.54 -48.34 36.42
CA ARG A 559 -7.69 -48.60 37.87
C ARG A 559 -7.19 -50.00 38.26
N LYS A 560 -7.59 -51.05 37.52
CA LYS A 560 -7.10 -52.41 37.81
C LYS A 560 -5.58 -52.54 37.65
N LYS A 561 -4.95 -51.74 36.76
CA LYS A 561 -3.49 -51.67 36.66
C LYS A 561 -2.83 -50.94 37.84
N SER A 562 -3.47 -49.94 38.44
CA SER A 562 -2.95 -49.27 39.64
C SER A 562 -3.12 -50.10 40.91
N ASP A 563 -4.14 -50.97 40.96
CA ASP A 563 -4.36 -51.88 42.11
C ASP A 563 -3.41 -53.11 42.08
N HIS A 564 -2.67 -53.32 40.98
CA HIS A 564 -1.68 -54.40 40.79
C HIS A 564 -0.22 -53.91 40.84
N LEU A 565 0.01 -52.61 41.05
CA LEU A 565 1.30 -51.98 41.35
C LEU A 565 1.37 -51.68 42.85
#